data_AF-A0A7R9I7J0-F1
#
_entry.id   AF-A0A7R9I7J0-F1
#
_cell.length_a   1.000
_cell.length_b   1.000
_cell.length_c   1.000
_cell.angle_alpha   90.00
_cell.angle_beta   90.00
_cell.angle_gamma   90.00
#
_symmetry.space_group_name_H-M   'P 1'
#
loop_
_entity.id
_entity.type
_entity.pdbx_description
1 polymer ?
#
loop_
_entity_poly.entity_id
_entity_poly.type
_entity_poly.pdbx_seq_one_letter_code
_entity_poly.pdbx_strand_id
1 'polypeptide(L)'
;MTGDWSGVSGTGGSSVDTYNKGYPAVPYGSGDFHDTCAINNYNDANNVRNCELTGLHDLNQGSDYVRGKIIDFLNNLVADGASGF
;
A
#
# COMPACT_ATOMS: atom_id res chain seq x y z
N MET A 1 -1.29 -9.54 4.60
CA MET A 1 -0.74 -8.56 5.57
C MET A 1 0.61 -8.12 5.03
N THR A 2 0.89 -6.83 4.97
CA THR A 2 2.08 -6.25 4.30
C THR A 2 3.11 -5.67 5.26
N GLY A 3 2.95 -5.84 6.58
CA GLY A 3 3.97 -5.42 7.54
C GLY A 3 5.23 -6.28 7.47
N ASP A 4 6.20 -5.97 8.32
CA ASP A 4 7.49 -6.65 8.38
C ASP A 4 7.36 -8.12 8.84
N TRP A 5 7.34 -9.04 7.87
CA TRP A 5 7.25 -10.48 8.09
C TRP A 5 8.23 -11.23 7.19
N SER A 6 8.74 -12.37 7.64
CA SER A 6 9.56 -13.26 6.82
C SER A 6 8.71 -14.31 6.10
N GLY A 7 9.15 -14.76 4.93
CA GLY A 7 8.50 -15.85 4.18
C GLY A 7 7.11 -15.52 3.63
N VAL A 8 6.79 -14.23 3.49
CA VAL A 8 5.53 -13.76 2.89
C VAL A 8 5.60 -13.76 1.36
N SER A 9 4.46 -13.98 0.74
CA SER A 9 4.24 -13.86 -0.71
C SER A 9 2.92 -13.16 -0.97
N GLY A 10 2.78 -12.51 -2.12
CA GLY A 10 1.49 -11.98 -2.55
C GLY A 10 0.47 -13.08 -2.80
N THR A 11 -0.83 -12.74 -2.84
CA THR A 11 -1.94 -13.68 -3.07
C THR A 11 -1.78 -14.48 -4.37
N GLY A 12 -1.12 -13.91 -5.38
CA GLY A 12 -0.77 -14.58 -6.65
C GLY A 12 0.62 -15.23 -6.68
N GLY A 13 1.27 -15.42 -5.53
CA GLY A 13 2.62 -16.00 -5.44
C GLY A 13 3.76 -15.04 -5.80
N SER A 14 3.49 -13.74 -5.92
CA SER A 14 4.53 -12.74 -6.19
C SER A 14 5.52 -12.63 -5.03
N SER A 15 6.79 -12.41 -5.37
CA SER A 15 7.83 -12.08 -4.39
C SER A 15 7.57 -10.71 -3.76
N VAL A 16 7.98 -10.57 -2.51
CA VAL A 16 7.88 -9.33 -1.72
C VAL A 16 9.08 -9.25 -0.78
N ASP A 17 9.56 -8.04 -0.56
CA ASP A 17 10.54 -7.70 0.48
C ASP A 17 9.92 -6.63 1.38
N THR A 18 9.23 -7.06 2.43
CA THR A 18 8.48 -6.13 3.30
C THR A 18 9.41 -5.18 4.04
N TYR A 19 10.56 -5.67 4.52
CA TYR A 19 11.53 -4.86 5.28
C TYR A 19 12.07 -3.67 4.49
N ASN A 20 12.16 -3.78 3.15
CA ASN A 20 12.59 -2.70 2.27
C ASN A 20 11.42 -2.03 1.52
N LYS A 21 10.18 -2.31 1.90
CA LYS A 21 8.95 -1.86 1.21
C LYS A 21 8.97 -2.18 -0.30
N GLY A 22 9.54 -3.33 -0.65
CA GLY A 22 9.72 -3.81 -2.02
C GLY A 22 8.55 -4.68 -2.48
N TYR A 23 7.74 -4.16 -3.40
CA TYR A 23 6.58 -4.85 -3.98
C TYR A 23 6.72 -4.92 -5.51
N PRO A 24 7.64 -5.76 -6.03
CA PRO A 24 8.08 -5.73 -7.43
C PRO A 24 6.98 -6.07 -8.45
N ALA A 25 5.91 -6.76 -8.04
CA ALA A 25 4.79 -7.09 -8.92
C ALA A 25 3.93 -5.86 -9.31
N VAL A 26 3.89 -4.82 -8.48
CA VAL A 26 3.19 -3.55 -8.79
C VAL A 26 4.12 -2.47 -9.38
N PRO A 27 5.40 -2.80 -9.53
CA PRO A 27 6.56 -2.28 -8.79
C PRO A 27 6.32 -1.06 -7.88
N TYR A 28 6.08 -1.29 -6.58
CA TYR A 28 6.30 -0.24 -5.57
C TYR A 28 7.65 -0.43 -4.86
N GLY A 29 8.26 0.69 -4.48
CA GLY A 29 9.42 0.76 -3.60
C GLY A 29 9.18 1.72 -2.44
N SER A 30 10.18 1.90 -1.57
CA SER A 30 10.04 2.72 -0.36
C SER A 30 9.55 4.15 -0.58
N GLY A 31 9.87 4.77 -1.72
CA GLY A 31 9.41 6.12 -2.09
C GLY A 31 7.92 6.25 -2.41
N ASP A 32 7.21 5.13 -2.55
CA ASP A 32 5.77 5.10 -2.80
C ASP A 32 4.93 5.08 -1.51
N PHE A 33 5.59 5.02 -0.35
CA PHE A 33 4.98 4.97 0.97
C PHE A 33 5.27 6.26 1.74
N HIS A 34 4.44 6.56 2.74
CA HIS A 34 4.79 7.55 3.74
C HIS A 34 5.95 7.06 4.61
N ASP A 35 6.59 8.01 5.31
CA ASP A 35 7.60 7.70 6.31
C ASP A 35 7.04 6.77 7.39
N THR A 36 7.86 5.86 7.89
CA THR A 36 7.40 4.88 8.89
C THR A 36 7.09 5.55 10.22
N CYS A 37 5.82 5.49 10.60
CA CYS A 37 5.29 5.88 11.90
C CYS A 37 4.06 5.03 12.22
N ALA A 38 3.68 4.92 13.50
CA ALA A 38 2.47 4.19 13.91
C ALA A 38 1.30 5.15 14.14
N ILE A 39 0.09 4.74 13.75
CA ILE A 39 -1.13 5.41 14.21
C ILE A 39 -1.27 5.19 15.72
N ASN A 40 -1.21 6.27 16.49
CA ASN A 40 -1.28 6.24 17.96
C ASN A 40 -2.10 7.40 18.55
N ASN A 41 -2.55 8.35 17.74
CA ASN A 41 -3.33 9.49 18.16
C ASN A 41 -4.47 9.80 17.17
N TYR A 42 -5.67 9.29 17.47
CA TYR A 42 -6.87 9.53 16.64
C TYR A 42 -7.41 10.96 16.70
N ASN A 43 -6.86 11.84 17.55
CA ASN A 43 -7.18 13.27 17.55
C ASN A 43 -6.29 14.08 16.58
N ASP A 44 -5.26 13.46 15.98
CA ASP A 44 -4.41 14.06 14.96
C ASP A 44 -4.69 13.44 13.59
N ALA A 45 -5.33 14.21 12.71
CA ALA A 45 -5.70 13.75 11.37
C ALA A 45 -4.49 13.36 10.51
N ASN A 46 -3.32 13.99 10.70
CA ASN A 46 -2.12 13.63 9.96
C ASN A 46 -1.56 12.28 10.44
N ASN A 47 -1.55 12.05 11.76
CA ASN A 47 -1.17 10.75 12.30
C ASN A 47 -2.10 9.64 11.79
N VAL A 48 -3.41 9.87 11.74
CA VAL A 48 -4.37 8.88 11.24
C VAL A 48 -4.20 8.58 9.74
N ARG A 49 -3.85 9.59 8.94
CA ARG A 49 -3.86 9.47 7.47
C ARG A 49 -2.53 9.05 6.84
N ASN A 50 -1.41 9.32 7.52
CA ASN A 50 -0.09 9.19 6.93
C ASN A 50 0.85 8.25 7.73
N CYS A 51 0.31 7.50 8.70
CA CYS A 51 1.07 6.53 9.47
C CYS A 51 0.52 5.11 9.28
N GLU A 52 1.37 4.13 9.56
CA GLU A 52 1.09 2.71 9.41
C GLU A 52 0.03 2.25 10.42
N LEU A 53 -1.07 1.71 9.91
CA LEU A 53 -2.10 1.07 10.70
C LEU A 53 -1.60 -0.33 11.11
N THR A 54 -1.32 -0.51 12.40
CA THR A 54 -0.85 -1.80 12.97
C THR A 54 0.33 -2.44 12.21
N GLY A 55 1.24 -1.60 11.71
CA GLY A 55 2.44 -2.02 10.97
C GLY A 55 2.23 -2.32 9.49
N LEU A 56 1.04 -2.05 8.94
CA LEU A 56 0.82 -2.09 7.49
C LEU A 56 1.46 -0.88 6.83
N HIS A 57 2.39 -1.09 5.90
CA HIS A 57 3.03 0.03 5.20
C HIS A 57 2.01 0.88 4.46
N ASP A 58 2.06 2.19 4.73
CA ASP A 58 1.07 3.16 4.30
C ASP A 58 1.48 3.81 2.97
N LEU A 59 0.71 3.56 1.91
CA LEU A 59 0.98 4.12 0.58
C LEU A 59 0.73 5.63 0.56
N ASN A 60 1.55 6.38 -0.18
CA ASN A 60 1.37 7.80 -0.38
C ASN A 60 0.49 8.08 -1.60
N GLN A 61 -0.83 8.17 -1.43
CA GLN A 61 -1.76 8.49 -2.52
C GLN A 61 -1.68 9.96 -2.97
N GLY A 62 -0.82 10.80 -2.37
CA GLY A 62 -0.45 12.09 -2.94
C GLY A 62 0.40 11.96 -4.21
N SER A 63 1.16 10.87 -4.34
CA SER A 63 1.97 10.56 -5.52
C SER A 63 1.11 10.27 -6.76
N ASP A 64 1.43 10.91 -7.89
CA ASP A 64 0.77 10.62 -9.18
C ASP A 64 0.98 9.16 -9.61
N TYR A 65 2.17 8.60 -9.32
CA TYR A 65 2.48 7.21 -9.65
C TYR A 65 1.60 6.23 -8.85
N VAL A 66 1.49 6.44 -7.53
CA VAL A 66 0.66 5.61 -6.66
C VAL A 66 -0.81 5.70 -7.07
N ARG A 67 -1.31 6.92 -7.34
CA ARG A 67 -2.67 7.12 -7.85
C ARG A 67 -2.90 6.41 -9.17
N GLY A 68 -1.97 6.50 -10.13
CA GLY A 68 -2.06 5.82 -11.41
C GLY A 68 -2.25 4.31 -11.23
N LYS A 69 -1.42 3.67 -10.40
CA LYS A 69 -1.53 2.23 -10.11
C LYS A 69 -2.86 1.83 -9.48
N ILE A 70 -3.38 2.63 -8.54
CA ILE A 70 -4.68 2.36 -7.91
C ILE A 70 -5.82 2.54 -8.93
N ILE A 71 -5.77 3.60 -9.74
CA ILE A 71 -6.76 3.86 -10.79
C ILE A 71 -6.78 2.71 -11.82
N ASP A 72 -5.61 2.27 -12.28
CA ASP A 72 -5.49 1.15 -13.22
C ASP A 72 -6.11 -0.12 -12.64
N PHE A 73 -5.83 -0.43 -11.37
CA PHE A 73 -6.43 -1.57 -10.68
C PHE A 73 -7.97 -1.48 -10.59
N LEU A 74 -8.51 -0.35 -10.14
CA LEU A 74 -9.95 -0.16 -10.01
C LEU A 74 -10.65 -0.16 -11.38
N ASN A 75 -10.05 0.45 -12.39
CA ASN A 75 -10.58 0.42 -13.76
C ASN A 75 -10.60 -0.98 -14.36
N ASN A 76 -9.58 -1.81 -14.07
CA ASN A 76 -9.59 -3.22 -14.48
C ASN A 76 -10.78 -3.97 -13.85
N LEU A 77 -11.06 -3.73 -12.56
CA LEU A 77 -12.22 -4.33 -11.90
C LEU A 77 -13.55 -3.86 -12.50
N VAL A 78 -13.67 -2.58 -12.88
CA VAL A 78 -14.84 -2.07 -13.60
C VAL A 78 -14.98 -2.77 -14.96
N ALA A 79 -13.89 -2.93 -15.71
CA ALA A 79 -13.90 -3.64 -16.98
C ALA A 79 -14.32 -5.12 -16.83
N ASP A 80 -13.98 -5.74 -15.69
CA ASP A 80 -14.39 -7.09 -15.32
C ASP A 80 -15.84 -7.18 -14.76
N GLY A 81 -16.55 -6.05 -14.69
CA GLY A 81 -17.98 -5.98 -14.36
C GLY A 81 -18.31 -5.60 -12.91
N ALA A 82 -17.33 -5.16 -12.12
CA ALA A 82 -17.60 -4.59 -10.79
C ALA A 82 -18.39 -3.27 -10.89
N SER A 83 -19.31 -3.04 -9.95
CA SER A 83 -20.19 -1.86 -9.92
C SER A 83 -19.97 -0.94 -8.73
N GLY A 84 -18.97 -1.21 -7.86
CA GLY A 84 -18.61 -0.39 -6.70
C GLY A 84 -17.40 -0.94 -5.94
N PHE A 85 -16.87 -0.14 -4.99
CA PHE A 85 -15.68 -0.42 -4.17
C PHE A 85 -15.86 0.11 -2.74
#